data_AF-A0A497L0J2-F1
#
_entry.id   AF-A0A497L0J2-F1
#
_cell.length_a   1.000
_cell.length_b   1.000
_cell.length_c   1.000
_cell.angle_alpha   90.00
_cell.angle_beta   90.00
_cell.angle_gamma   90.00
#
_symmetry.space_group_name_H-M   'P 1'
#
loop_
_entity.id
_entity.type
_entity.pdbx_description
1 polymer ?
#
loop_
_entity_poly.entity_id
_entity_poly.type
_entity_poly.pdbx_seq_one_letter_code
_entity_poly.pdbx_strand_id
1 'polypeptide(L)'
;MRIGIIGGTGNMGRGLAVRFVKRHIVMIGSRRREKAEETARSLMRYAKGFYQSEMEAEIIFITLPPKAVIPTLSGASSTRSR
;
A
#
# COMPACT_ATOMS: atom_id res chain seq x y z
N MET A 1 -0.67 7.62 12.29
CA MET A 1 -0.67 6.18 12.00
C MET A 1 -0.02 5.90 10.65
N ARG A 2 0.54 4.70 10.49
CA ARG A 2 1.08 4.13 9.25
C ARG A 2 -0.01 3.31 8.55
N ILE A 3 -0.38 3.72 7.34
CA ILE A 3 -1.42 3.06 6.53
C ILE A 3 -0.77 2.45 5.30
N GLY A 4 -0.96 1.14 5.13
CA GLY A 4 -0.54 0.38 3.97
C GLY A 4 -1.67 0.23 2.96
N ILE A 5 -1.37 0.38 1.67
CA ILE A 5 -2.36 0.17 0.61
C ILE A 5 -1.78 -0.79 -0.43
N ILE A 6 -2.19 -2.06 -0.36
CA ILE A 6 -1.85 -3.06 -1.37
C ILE A 6 -2.79 -2.89 -2.57
N GLY A 7 -2.21 -2.81 -3.77
CA GLY A 7 -2.95 -2.38 -4.97
C GLY A 7 -3.09 -0.86 -5.07
N GLY A 8 -2.31 -0.10 -4.27
CA GLY A 8 -2.37 1.36 -4.19
C GLY A 8 -2.15 2.11 -5.50
N THR A 9 -1.62 1.44 -6.54
CA THR A 9 -1.42 2.01 -7.88
C THR A 9 -2.69 2.00 -8.75
N GLY A 10 -3.77 1.35 -8.32
CA GLY A 10 -5.07 1.35 -9.01
C GLY A 10 -5.94 2.55 -8.65
N ASN A 11 -7.05 2.76 -9.37
CA ASN A 11 -7.93 3.91 -9.18
C ASN A 11 -8.43 4.06 -7.74
N MET A 12 -8.92 2.97 -7.14
CA MET A 12 -9.43 2.97 -5.76
C MET A 12 -8.31 3.21 -4.74
N GLY A 13 -7.20 2.47 -4.85
CA GLY A 13 -6.04 2.61 -3.98
C GLY A 13 -5.46 4.03 -3.99
N ARG A 14 -5.34 4.63 -5.17
CA ARG A 14 -4.89 6.02 -5.33
C ARG A 14 -5.88 7.00 -4.72
N GLY A 15 -7.18 6.79 -4.89
CA GLY A 15 -8.23 7.61 -4.30
C GLY A 15 -8.20 7.64 -2.76
N LEU A 16 -7.93 6.48 -2.14
CA LEU A 16 -7.71 6.36 -0.69
C LEU A 16 -6.40 7.06 -0.29
N ALA A 17 -5.32 6.82 -1.02
CA ALA A 17 -4.01 7.38 -0.72
C ALA A 17 -4.03 8.92 -0.70
N VAL A 18 -4.65 9.57 -1.70
CA VAL A 18 -4.80 11.03 -1.77
C VAL A 18 -5.51 11.63 -0.55
N ARG A 19 -6.44 10.87 0.06
CA ARG A 19 -7.19 11.33 1.23
C ARG A 19 -6.41 11.13 2.52
N PHE A 20 -5.81 9.96 2.69
CA PHE A 20 -5.10 9.62 3.92
C PHE A 20 -3.74 10.30 4.06
N VAL A 21 -3.06 10.60 2.96
CA VAL A 21 -1.74 11.25 2.97
C VAL A 21 -1.77 12.63 3.63
N LYS A 22 -2.94 13.27 3.72
CA LYS A 22 -3.12 14.58 4.39
C LYS A 22 -2.94 14.52 5.90
N ARG A 23 -3.10 13.34 6.53
CA ARG A 23 -3.13 13.17 8.00
C ARG A 23 -2.34 11.96 8.51
N HIS A 24 -1.91 11.08 7.62
CA HIS A 24 -1.29 9.80 7.96
C HIS A 24 -0.09 9.51 7.05
N ILE A 25 0.81 8.65 7.53
CA ILE A 25 1.93 8.15 6.73
C ILE A 25 1.37 7.04 5.84
N VAL A 26 1.40 7.24 4.52
CA VAL A 26 0.82 6.29 3.56
C VAL A 26 1.93 5.52 2.85
N MET A 27 1.77 4.21 2.78
CA MET A 27 2.68 3.27 2.14
C MET A 27 1.98 2.65 0.94
N ILE A 28 2.52 2.85 -0.27
CA ILE A 28 1.93 2.31 -1.50
C ILE A 28 2.55 0.96 -1.83
N GLY A 29 1.73 -0.08 -1.88
CA GLY A 29 2.13 -1.44 -2.22
C GLY A 29 1.73 -1.81 -3.65
N SER A 30 2.68 -2.38 -4.41
CA SER A 30 2.45 -2.90 -5.75
C SER A 30 3.30 -4.15 -6.01
N ARG A 31 2.88 -4.94 -7.00
CA ARG A 31 3.68 -6.05 -7.56
C ARG A 31 4.91 -5.55 -8.31
N ARG A 32 4.93 -4.27 -8.71
CA ARG A 32 6.06 -3.62 -9.39
C ARG A 32 6.55 -2.46 -8.53
N ARG A 33 7.79 -2.56 -8.04
CA ARG A 33 8.40 -1.55 -7.15
C ARG A 33 8.39 -0.15 -7.77
N GLU A 34 8.84 -0.03 -9.01
CA GLU A 34 8.86 1.22 -9.79
C GLU A 34 7.50 1.92 -9.79
N LYS A 35 6.42 1.16 -10.01
CA LYS A 35 5.06 1.69 -10.09
C LYS A 35 4.55 2.18 -8.73
N ALA A 36 4.91 1.48 -7.65
CA ALA A 36 4.62 1.93 -6.29
C ALA A 36 5.36 3.23 -5.96
N GLU A 37 6.64 3.30 -6.30
CA GLU A 37 7.46 4.49 -6.08
C GLU A 37 6.99 5.70 -6.91
N GLU A 38 6.66 5.51 -8.18
CA GLU A 38 6.10 6.55 -9.04
C GLU A 38 4.78 7.09 -8.48
N THR A 39 3.89 6.18 -8.07
CA THR A 39 2.62 6.56 -7.45
C THR A 39 2.86 7.33 -6.15
N ALA A 40 3.77 6.86 -5.29
CA ALA A 40 4.14 7.52 -4.05
C ALA A 40 4.75 8.92 -4.29
N ARG A 41 5.65 9.06 -5.27
CA ARG A 41 6.23 10.34 -5.70
C ARG A 41 5.15 11.31 -6.17
N SER A 42 4.15 10.83 -6.91
CA SER A 42 3.03 11.66 -7.40
C SER A 42 2.10 12.16 -6.27
N LEU A 43 2.13 11.53 -5.10
CA LEU A 43 1.23 11.80 -3.97
C LEU A 43 1.83 12.76 -2.93
N MET A 44 2.57 13.77 -3.39
CA MET A 44 3.05 14.91 -2.60
C MET A 44 3.99 14.56 -1.42
N ARG A 45 5.12 13.88 -1.67
CA ARG A 45 6.25 13.70 -0.71
C ARG A 45 5.98 12.97 0.62
N TYR A 46 4.72 12.77 1.04
CA TYR A 46 4.35 12.13 2.31
C TYR A 46 4.03 10.63 2.17
N ALA A 47 3.95 10.13 0.93
CA ALA A 47 3.81 8.70 0.66
C ALA A 47 5.16 8.07 0.34
N LYS A 48 5.45 6.92 0.94
CA LYS A 48 6.62 6.08 0.60
C LYS A 48 6.14 4.86 -0.20
N GLY A 49 6.86 4.48 -1.25
CA GLY A 49 6.57 3.28 -2.05
C GLY A 49 7.24 2.04 -1.47
N PHE A 50 6.53 0.91 -1.41
CA PHE A 50 7.05 -0.35 -0.89
C PHE A 50 6.69 -1.52 -1.81
N TYR A 51 7.57 -2.52 -1.85
CA TYR A 51 7.22 -3.83 -2.37
C TYR A 51 6.43 -4.58 -1.30
N GLN A 52 5.41 -5.34 -1.72
CA GLN A 52 4.33 -5.88 -0.86
C GLN A 52 4.77 -6.32 0.56
N SER A 53 5.82 -7.14 0.66
CA SER A 53 6.31 -7.73 1.92
C SER A 53 7.13 -6.78 2.81
N GLU A 54 7.59 -5.64 2.29
CA GLU A 54 8.41 -4.65 3.02
C GLU A 54 7.54 -3.60 3.74
N MET A 55 6.21 -3.77 3.76
CA MET A 55 5.27 -2.78 4.26
C MET A 55 4.95 -2.98 5.74
N GLU A 56 5.54 -2.14 6.59
CA GLU A 56 5.16 -2.01 8.00
C GLU A 56 4.04 -0.96 8.22
N ALA A 57 2.80 -1.43 8.29
CA ALA A 57 1.64 -0.57 8.57
C ALA A 57 0.79 -1.09 9.74
N GLU A 58 0.13 -0.15 10.42
CA GLU A 58 -0.83 -0.47 11.49
C GLU A 58 -2.17 -0.93 10.91
N ILE A 59 -2.56 -0.37 9.76
CA ILE A 59 -3.76 -0.74 9.00
C ILE A 59 -3.36 -0.97 7.55
N ILE A 60 -3.81 -2.09 6.96
CA ILE A 60 -3.58 -2.42 5.56
C ILE A 60 -4.92 -2.47 4.81
N PHE A 61 -5.04 -1.65 3.77
CA PHE A 61 -6.13 -1.70 2.80
C PHE A 61 -5.71 -2.54 1.60
N ILE A 62 -6.54 -3.50 1.21
CA ILE A 62 -6.32 -4.32 0.01
C ILE A 62 -7.32 -3.87 -1.05
N THR A 63 -6.81 -3.19 -2.09
CA THR A 63 -7.61 -2.60 -3.17
C THR A 63 -7.41 -3.36 -4.48
N LEU A 64 -7.50 -4.70 -4.38
CA LEU A 64 -7.30 -5.63 -5.49
C LEU A 64 -8.63 -6.28 -5.91
N PRO A 65 -8.75 -6.77 -7.16
CA PRO A 65 -9.87 -7.61 -7.55
C PRO A 65 -9.97 -8.86 -6.66
N PRO A 66 -11.18 -9.41 -6.39
CA PRO A 66 -11.37 -10.53 -5.46
C PRO A 66 -10.46 -11.73 -5.72
N LYS A 67 -10.25 -12.09 -6.99
CA LYS A 67 -9.39 -13.22 -7.40
C LYS A 67 -7.93 -13.06 -6.96
N ALA A 68 -7.45 -11.82 -6.78
CA ALA A 68 -6.07 -11.52 -6.42
C ALA A 68 -5.89 -11.34 -4.90
N VAL A 69 -6.97 -11.35 -4.11
CA VAL A 69 -6.91 -11.13 -2.65
C VAL A 69 -6.24 -12.32 -1.95
N ILE A 70 -6.71 -13.55 -2.19
CA ILE A 70 -6.16 -14.74 -1.52
C ILE A 70 -4.67 -14.93 -1.79
N PRO A 71 -4.18 -14.90 -3.05
CA PRO A 71 -2.73 -15.00 -3.31
C PRO A 71 -1.90 -13.92 -2.62
N THR A 72 -2.46 -12.71 -2.50
CA THR A 72 -1.79 -11.58 -1.84
C THR A 72 -1.71 -11.77 -0.33
N LEU A 73 -2.76 -12.30 0.29
CA LEU A 73 -2.78 -12.60 1.72
C LEU A 73 -1.79 -13.72 2.07
N SER A 74 -1.69 -14.75 1.23
CA SER A 74 -0.72 -15.83 1.42
C SER A 74 0.73 -15.35 1.34
N GLY A 75 1.00 -14.31 0.54
CA GLY A 75 2.33 -13.68 0.44
C GLY A 75 2.62 -12.63 1.52
N ALA A 76 1.58 -12.15 2.22
CA ALA A 76 1.70 -11.19 3.32
C ALA A 76 1.79 -11.94 4.66
N SER A 77 2.91 -12.62 4.91
CA SER A 77 3.14 -13.29 6.19
C SER A 77 3.18 -12.26 7.32
N SER A 78 2.24 -12.34 8.25
CA SER A 78 2.15 -11.48 9.43
C SER A 78 3.28 -11.80 10.41
N THR A 79 4.42 -11.12 10.32
CA THR A 79 5.38 -11.09 11.43
C THR A 79 4.81 -10.18 12.51
N ARG A 80 4.02 -10.77 13.41
CA ARG A 80 3.53 -10.10 14.60
C ARG A 80 4.72 -10.02 15.58
N SER A 81 5.50 -8.94 15.52
CA SER A 81 6.43 -8.64 16.61
C SER A 81 5.59 -8.40 17.86
N ARG A 82 5.83 -9.22 18.88
CA ARG A 82 5.41 -8.95 20.25
C ARG A 82 6.01 -7.65 20.75
#